data_AF-A0A7J9XXK6-F1
#
_entry.id   AF-A0A7J9XXK6-F1
#
_cell.length_a   1.000
_cell.length_b   1.000
_cell.length_c   1.000
_cell.angle_alpha   90.00
_cell.angle_beta   90.00
_cell.angle_gamma   90.00
#
_symmetry.space_group_name_H-M   'P 1'
#
loop_
_entity.id
_entity.type
_entity.pdbx_description
1 polymer ?
#
loop_
_entity_poly.entity_id
_entity_poly.type
_entity_poly.pdbx_seq_one_letter_code
_entity_poly.pdbx_strand_id
1 'polypeptide(L)'
;MTTVPEVLFVCTHNAGRSRMAAALLHHHAAGRVTVRSAGSTPADSINPAVVQAMAEIGLDLSHEFPEPLTDDAVRAADVVITMGCGDACPIFPGKRYLDWGLLDPAGKTLDQIRPTRDEIDRRVRALLAELPAPLHTDCLPRRIILGSTLPA
;
A
#
# COMPACT_ATOMS: atom_id res chain seq x y z
N MET A 1 -20.50 5.20 6.97
CA MET A 1 -19.90 4.02 6.33
C MET A 1 -18.42 4.11 6.56
N THR A 2 -17.84 3.29 7.43
CA THR A 2 -16.38 3.19 7.54
C THR A 2 -15.92 2.18 6.49
N THR A 3 -15.55 2.67 5.33
CA THR A 3 -15.02 1.89 4.21
C THR A 3 -13.60 1.41 4.55
N VAL A 4 -13.20 0.28 3.97
CA VAL A 4 -11.79 -0.17 4.01
C VAL A 4 -10.92 0.94 3.41
N PRO A 5 -9.88 1.44 4.11
CA PRO A 5 -9.04 2.51 3.58
C PRO A 5 -8.39 2.11 2.26
N GLU A 6 -8.29 3.03 1.32
CA GLU A 6 -7.62 2.82 0.04
C GLU A 6 -6.31 3.62 -0.05
N VAL A 7 -5.21 2.92 -0.32
CA VAL A 7 -3.86 3.51 -0.44
C VAL A 7 -3.33 3.32 -1.86
N LEU A 8 -2.92 4.42 -2.48
CA LEU A 8 -2.28 4.44 -3.80
C LEU A 8 -0.80 4.79 -3.68
N PHE A 9 0.06 3.91 -4.18
CA PHE A 9 1.49 4.16 -4.33
C PHE A 9 1.84 4.58 -5.75
N VAL A 10 2.51 5.73 -5.92
CA VAL A 10 2.88 6.28 -7.22
C VAL A 10 4.39 6.42 -7.32
N CYS A 11 4.98 5.90 -8.41
CA CYS A 11 6.36 6.23 -8.79
C CYS A 11 6.43 6.53 -10.29
N THR A 12 7.62 6.76 -10.84
CA THR A 12 7.77 7.07 -12.27
C THR A 12 7.30 5.90 -13.15
N HIS A 13 7.92 4.73 -12.97
CA HIS A 13 7.78 3.62 -13.92
C HIS A 13 6.81 2.52 -13.50
N ASN A 14 6.29 2.56 -12.27
CA ASN A 14 5.53 1.46 -11.65
C ASN A 14 6.17 0.06 -11.78
N ALA A 15 7.50 0.03 -11.84
CA ALA A 15 8.30 -1.18 -12.03
C ALA A 15 9.23 -1.45 -10.82
N GLY A 16 9.08 -0.69 -9.73
CA GLY A 16 9.98 -0.79 -8.57
C GLY A 16 9.36 -0.32 -7.27
N ARG A 17 9.66 0.90 -6.83
CA ARG A 17 9.25 1.46 -5.52
C ARG A 17 7.76 1.26 -5.21
N SER A 18 6.86 1.66 -6.13
CA SER A 18 5.42 1.54 -5.89
C SER A 18 4.91 0.09 -5.90
N ARG A 19 5.53 -0.81 -6.66
CA ARG A 19 5.20 -2.26 -6.65
C ARG A 19 5.66 -2.92 -5.36
N MET A 20 6.88 -2.64 -4.90
CA MET A 20 7.37 -3.10 -3.59
C MET A 20 6.46 -2.63 -2.46
N ALA A 21 6.14 -1.34 -2.44
CA ALA A 21 5.29 -0.76 -1.40
C ALA A 21 3.88 -1.36 -1.39
N ALA A 22 3.28 -1.56 -2.58
CA ALA A 22 1.96 -2.15 -2.69
C ALA A 22 1.91 -3.59 -2.19
N ALA A 23 2.88 -4.43 -2.60
CA ALA A 23 2.94 -5.82 -2.17
C ALA A 23 3.20 -5.95 -0.67
N LEU A 24 4.10 -5.13 -0.11
CA LEU A 24 4.36 -5.11 1.34
C LEU A 24 3.14 -4.67 2.13
N LEU A 25 2.46 -3.58 1.71
CA LEU A 25 1.27 -3.11 2.42
C LEU A 25 0.14 -4.13 2.33
N HIS A 26 -0.08 -4.72 1.15
CA HIS A 26 -1.08 -5.75 0.97
C HIS A 26 -0.83 -6.95 1.90
N HIS A 27 0.42 -7.43 1.95
CA HIS A 27 0.85 -8.51 2.82
C HIS A 27 0.60 -8.20 4.30
N HIS A 28 1.06 -7.04 4.80
CA HIS A 28 0.90 -6.67 6.22
C HIS A 28 -0.52 -6.29 6.61
N ALA A 29 -1.29 -5.73 5.67
CA ALA A 29 -2.66 -5.30 5.92
C ALA A 29 -3.60 -6.50 6.10
N ALA A 30 -3.31 -7.64 5.48
CA ALA A 30 -4.13 -8.86 5.56
C ALA A 30 -5.63 -8.57 5.29
N GLY A 31 -5.91 -7.80 4.24
CA GLY A 31 -7.27 -7.42 3.83
C GLY A 31 -7.86 -6.20 4.55
N ARG A 32 -7.14 -5.56 5.49
CA ARG A 32 -7.60 -4.36 6.19
C ARG A 32 -7.48 -3.07 5.37
N VAL A 33 -6.80 -3.10 4.22
CA VAL A 33 -6.51 -1.95 3.37
C VAL A 33 -6.60 -2.39 1.91
N THR A 34 -7.28 -1.60 1.08
CA THR A 34 -7.24 -1.72 -0.38
C THR A 34 -5.98 -1.05 -0.88
N VAL A 35 -5.16 -1.75 -1.66
CA VAL A 35 -3.85 -1.25 -2.08
C VAL A 35 -3.78 -1.22 -3.61
N ARG A 36 -3.33 -0.09 -4.15
CA ARG A 36 -3.07 0.10 -5.58
C ARG A 36 -1.69 0.69 -5.80
N SER A 37 -1.16 0.50 -7.01
CA SER A 37 0.07 1.17 -7.45
C SER A 37 -0.06 1.66 -8.89
N ALA A 38 0.64 2.76 -9.21
CA ALA A 38 0.62 3.32 -10.54
C ALA A 38 1.94 4.04 -10.90
N GLY A 39 2.08 4.34 -12.19
CA GLY A 39 3.24 4.96 -12.81
C GLY A 39 2.87 6.20 -13.61
N SER A 40 3.59 7.30 -13.43
CA SER A 40 3.42 8.49 -14.29
C SER A 40 3.90 8.24 -15.73
N THR A 41 4.88 7.35 -15.89
CA THR A 41 5.44 6.91 -17.17
C THR A 41 5.77 5.42 -17.05
N PRO A 42 4.77 4.53 -17.09
CA PRO A 42 4.95 3.10 -16.85
C PRO A 42 6.03 2.49 -17.77
N ALA A 43 6.84 1.59 -17.22
CA ALA A 43 7.75 0.77 -18.03
C ALA A 43 7.00 -0.42 -18.66
N ASP A 44 7.66 -1.13 -19.57
CA ASP A 44 7.07 -2.31 -20.22
C ASP A 44 7.00 -3.53 -19.30
N SER A 45 7.84 -3.58 -18.26
CA SER A 45 7.91 -4.70 -17.31
C SER A 45 8.46 -4.26 -15.96
N ILE A 46 8.25 -5.09 -14.92
CA ILE A 46 8.82 -4.87 -13.59
C ILE A 46 10.34 -5.10 -13.63
N ASN A 47 11.09 -4.30 -12.89
CA ASN A 47 12.53 -4.47 -12.76
C ASN A 47 12.85 -5.87 -12.21
N PRO A 48 13.63 -6.71 -12.92
CA PRO A 48 13.94 -8.08 -12.48
C PRO A 48 14.61 -8.14 -11.10
N ALA A 49 15.44 -7.15 -10.76
CA ALA A 49 16.09 -7.10 -9.45
C ALA A 49 15.09 -6.77 -8.33
N VAL A 50 13.96 -6.10 -8.64
CA VAL A 50 12.84 -5.91 -7.71
C VAL A 50 12.08 -7.22 -7.52
N VAL A 51 11.78 -7.95 -8.61
CA VAL A 51 11.15 -9.28 -8.53
C VAL A 51 11.97 -10.20 -7.65
N GLN A 52 13.29 -10.26 -7.87
CA GLN A 52 14.18 -11.09 -7.07
C GLN A 52 14.23 -10.65 -5.60
N ALA A 53 14.34 -9.35 -5.32
CA ALA A 53 14.37 -8.84 -3.94
C ALA A 53 13.08 -9.15 -3.16
N MET A 54 11.94 -9.17 -3.82
CA MET A 54 10.64 -9.47 -3.20
C MET A 54 10.43 -10.97 -3.04
N ALA A 55 10.89 -11.79 -3.99
CA ALA A 55 10.84 -13.25 -3.87
C ALA A 55 11.65 -13.77 -2.67
N GLU A 56 12.76 -13.11 -2.31
CA GLU A 56 13.55 -13.43 -1.11
C GLU A 56 12.74 -13.40 0.19
N ILE A 57 11.68 -12.59 0.25
CA ILE A 57 10.79 -12.46 1.41
C ILE A 57 9.43 -13.14 1.19
N GLY A 58 9.32 -13.98 0.16
CA GLY A 58 8.11 -14.75 -0.15
C GLY A 58 7.01 -13.97 -0.85
N LEU A 59 7.31 -12.81 -1.45
CA LEU A 59 6.36 -12.00 -2.22
C LEU A 59 6.70 -12.05 -3.71
N ASP A 60 5.91 -12.79 -4.49
CA ASP A 60 6.11 -12.91 -5.93
C ASP A 60 5.48 -11.73 -6.69
N LEU A 61 6.28 -11.09 -7.55
CA LEU A 61 5.87 -10.00 -8.44
C LEU A 61 6.00 -10.36 -9.92
N SER A 62 6.31 -11.61 -10.25
CA SER A 62 6.62 -12.03 -11.63
C SER A 62 5.42 -11.94 -12.59
N HIS A 63 4.20 -11.93 -12.05
CA HIS A 63 2.95 -11.82 -12.79
C HIS A 63 2.32 -10.42 -12.76
N GLU A 64 2.98 -9.48 -12.08
CA GLU A 64 2.53 -8.09 -11.97
C GLU A 64 3.05 -7.28 -13.18
N PHE A 65 2.28 -6.29 -13.63
CA PHE A 65 2.61 -5.46 -14.79
C PHE A 65 2.49 -3.97 -14.45
N PRO A 66 3.37 -3.08 -14.95
CA PRO A 66 3.23 -1.65 -14.71
C PRO A 66 1.90 -1.07 -15.23
N GLU A 67 1.26 -0.23 -14.41
CA GLU A 67 -0.03 0.39 -14.68
C GLU A 67 0.08 1.92 -14.72
N PRO A 68 -0.64 2.60 -15.63
CA PRO A 68 -0.63 4.05 -15.72
C PRO A 68 -1.35 4.70 -14.54
N LEU A 69 -0.85 5.86 -14.13
CA LEU A 69 -1.56 6.75 -13.22
C LEU A 69 -2.79 7.33 -13.91
N THR A 70 -3.95 7.17 -13.29
CA THR A 70 -5.23 7.71 -13.76
C THR A 70 -5.87 8.57 -12.68
N ASP A 71 -6.63 9.58 -13.09
CA ASP A 71 -7.40 10.43 -12.17
C ASP A 71 -8.32 9.60 -11.26
N ASP A 72 -8.95 8.56 -11.81
CA ASP A 72 -9.86 7.68 -11.07
C ASP A 72 -9.13 6.92 -9.95
N ALA A 73 -7.90 6.45 -10.20
CA ALA A 73 -7.10 5.83 -9.16
C ALA A 73 -6.80 6.79 -8.00
N VAL A 74 -6.48 8.06 -8.30
CA VAL A 74 -6.24 9.07 -7.27
C VAL A 74 -7.55 9.44 -6.56
N ARG A 75 -8.68 9.54 -7.28
CA ARG A 75 -10.00 9.81 -6.71
C ARG A 75 -10.50 8.70 -5.79
N ALA A 76 -10.16 7.44 -6.07
CA ALA A 76 -10.53 6.31 -5.22
C ALA A 76 -9.70 6.26 -3.92
N ALA A 77 -8.44 6.70 -3.96
CA ALA A 77 -7.54 6.61 -2.80
C ALA A 77 -7.86 7.61 -1.68
N ASP A 78 -7.77 7.17 -0.44
CA ASP A 78 -7.78 8.03 0.76
C ASP A 78 -6.38 8.59 1.04
N VAL A 79 -5.36 7.77 0.79
CA VAL A 79 -3.94 8.12 0.96
C VAL A 79 -3.19 7.91 -0.35
N VAL A 80 -2.50 8.94 -0.81
CA VAL A 80 -1.66 8.90 -2.01
C VAL A 80 -0.22 9.11 -1.61
N ILE A 81 0.64 8.17 -1.99
CA ILE A 81 2.06 8.15 -1.60
C ILE A 81 2.91 8.25 -2.84
N THR A 82 3.62 9.37 -3.00
CA THR A 82 4.51 9.63 -4.12
C THR A 82 5.94 9.20 -3.80
N MET A 83 6.60 8.63 -4.79
CA MET A 83 7.97 8.13 -4.73
C MET A 83 8.70 8.50 -6.01
N GLY A 84 8.98 9.80 -6.18
CA GLY A 84 9.78 10.33 -7.29
C GLY A 84 9.06 10.50 -8.62
N CYS A 85 7.73 10.61 -8.63
CA CYS A 85 6.97 10.98 -9.84
C CYS A 85 6.92 12.49 -10.11
N GLY A 86 7.51 13.32 -9.24
CA GLY A 86 7.43 14.78 -9.33
C GLY A 86 5.99 15.30 -9.29
N ASP A 87 5.71 16.33 -10.08
CA ASP A 87 4.40 17.01 -10.14
C ASP A 87 3.38 16.30 -11.04
N ALA A 88 3.66 15.08 -11.49
CA ALA A 88 2.77 14.32 -12.36
C ALA A 88 1.49 13.83 -11.66
N CYS A 89 1.42 13.90 -10.32
CA CYS A 89 0.27 13.43 -9.57
C CYS A 89 -0.77 14.56 -9.41
N PRO A 90 -2.01 14.40 -9.92
CA PRO A 90 -3.05 15.39 -9.72
C PRO A 90 -3.41 15.47 -8.22
N ILE A 91 -3.71 16.69 -7.75
CA ILE A 91 -4.07 16.94 -6.36
C ILE A 91 -5.58 17.14 -6.25
N PHE A 92 -6.24 16.18 -5.62
CA PHE A 92 -7.65 16.25 -5.23
C PHE A 92 -7.81 16.57 -3.73
N PRO A 93 -8.78 17.40 -3.35
CA PRO A 93 -9.05 17.72 -1.95
C PRO A 93 -9.60 16.50 -1.19
N GLY A 94 -9.45 16.52 0.14
CA GLY A 94 -9.99 15.48 1.03
C GLY A 94 -9.16 14.20 1.10
N LYS A 95 -7.92 14.22 0.60
CA LYS A 95 -6.99 13.08 0.59
C LYS A 95 -5.72 13.42 1.33
N ARG A 96 -5.07 12.41 1.91
CA ARG A 96 -3.75 12.55 2.54
C ARG A 96 -2.67 12.26 1.51
N TYR A 97 -1.81 13.24 1.24
CA TYR A 97 -0.64 13.07 0.38
C TYR A 97 0.63 12.94 1.21
N LEU A 98 1.48 11.97 0.87
CA LEU A 98 2.80 11.79 1.45
C LEU A 98 3.83 11.65 0.33
N ASP A 99 4.99 12.27 0.50
CA ASP A 99 6.16 12.01 -0.35
C ASP A 99 7.20 11.26 0.47
N TRP A 100 7.60 10.09 -0.01
CA TRP A 100 8.61 9.27 0.65
C TRP A 100 10.03 9.54 0.16
N GLY A 101 10.24 10.30 -0.92
CA GLY A 101 11.57 10.76 -1.31
C GLY A 101 12.61 9.64 -1.42
N LEU A 102 12.20 8.46 -1.91
CA LEU A 102 13.07 7.29 -2.00
C LEU A 102 13.94 7.36 -3.25
N LEU A 103 15.21 6.98 -3.13
CA LEU A 103 16.14 6.90 -4.26
C LEU A 103 15.60 5.96 -5.34
N ASP A 104 15.72 6.36 -6.60
CA ASP A 104 15.24 5.55 -7.72
C ASP A 104 16.04 4.23 -7.83
N PRO A 105 15.38 3.05 -7.92
CA PRO A 105 16.05 1.78 -8.13
C PRO A 105 16.41 1.49 -9.59
N ALA A 106 16.11 2.38 -10.54
CA ALA A 106 16.45 2.17 -11.94
C ALA A 106 17.97 1.96 -12.11
N GLY A 107 18.34 0.91 -12.85
CA GLY A 107 19.74 0.53 -13.09
C GLY A 107 20.52 0.03 -11.87
N LYS A 108 19.86 -0.14 -10.71
CA LYS A 108 20.51 -0.65 -9.50
C LYS A 108 20.57 -2.18 -9.47
N THR A 109 21.63 -2.70 -8.85
CA THR A 109 21.78 -4.13 -8.59
C THR A 109 20.84 -4.60 -7.49
N LEU A 110 20.64 -5.92 -7.38
CA LEU A 110 19.85 -6.53 -6.30
C LEU A 110 20.31 -6.05 -4.90
N ASP A 111 21.61 -6.05 -4.64
CA ASP A 111 22.18 -5.63 -3.37
C ASP A 111 21.84 -4.17 -3.03
N GLN A 112 21.71 -3.32 -4.05
CA GLN A 112 21.32 -1.91 -3.90
C GLN A 112 19.80 -1.73 -3.76
N ILE A 113 19.00 -2.71 -4.17
CA ILE A 113 17.54 -2.70 -4.03
C ILE A 113 17.10 -3.18 -2.65
N ARG A 114 17.77 -4.14 -2.02
CA ARG A 114 17.41 -4.64 -0.69
C ARG A 114 17.25 -3.52 0.37
N PRO A 115 18.17 -2.55 0.51
CA PRO A 115 17.97 -1.45 1.45
C PRO A 115 16.74 -0.60 1.13
N THR A 116 16.41 -0.45 -0.16
CA THR A 116 15.20 0.26 -0.59
C THR A 116 13.94 -0.52 -0.21
N ARG A 117 13.92 -1.84 -0.42
CA ARG A 117 12.85 -2.74 0.03
C ARG A 117 12.64 -2.63 1.54
N ASP A 118 13.71 -2.71 2.31
CA ASP A 118 13.65 -2.73 3.77
C ASP A 118 13.18 -1.37 4.33
N GLU A 119 13.61 -0.26 3.74
CA GLU A 119 13.12 1.07 4.09
C GLU A 119 11.64 1.26 3.71
N ILE A 120 11.21 0.73 2.56
CA ILE A 120 9.79 0.71 2.18
C ILE A 120 8.99 -0.10 3.20
N ASP A 121 9.45 -1.28 3.60
CA ASP A 121 8.77 -2.14 4.58
C ASP A 121 8.57 -1.40 5.92
N ARG A 122 9.62 -0.73 6.39
CA ARG A 122 9.55 0.08 7.62
C ARG A 122 8.47 1.17 7.52
N ARG A 123 8.41 1.89 6.40
CA ARG A 123 7.42 2.97 6.21
C ARG A 123 6.01 2.45 6.01
N VAL A 124 5.85 1.34 5.31
CA VAL A 124 4.57 0.64 5.13
C VAL A 124 4.00 0.22 6.49
N ARG A 125 4.82 -0.37 7.37
CA ARG A 125 4.38 -0.76 8.72
C ARG A 125 3.97 0.46 9.56
N ALA A 126 4.72 1.55 9.48
CA ALA A 126 4.38 2.80 10.16
C ALA A 126 3.04 3.36 9.64
N LEU A 127 2.87 3.45 8.32
CA LEU A 127 1.62 3.86 7.70
C LEU A 127 0.44 2.99 8.16
N LEU A 128 0.60 1.67 8.15
CA LEU A 128 -0.45 0.73 8.54
C LEU A 128 -0.87 0.88 10.00
N ALA A 129 0.02 1.31 10.89
CA ALA A 129 -0.29 1.59 12.29
C ALA A 129 -1.13 2.87 12.47
N GLU A 130 -1.04 3.81 11.51
CA GLU A 130 -1.81 5.05 11.50
C GLU A 130 -3.18 4.91 10.82
N LEU A 131 -3.34 3.93 9.93
CA LEU A 131 -4.59 3.70 9.21
C LEU A 131 -5.67 3.17 10.16
N PRO A 132 -6.91 3.67 10.08
CA PRO A 132 -7.99 3.17 10.90
C PRO A 132 -8.26 1.70 10.57
N ALA A 133 -8.45 0.87 11.60
CA ALA A 133 -8.90 -0.50 11.38
C ALA A 133 -10.31 -0.48 10.74
N PRO A 134 -10.62 -1.40 9.81
CA PRO A 134 -12.00 -1.57 9.37
C PRO A 134 -12.84 -1.89 10.60
N LEU A 135 -13.84 -1.05 10.90
CA LEU A 135 -14.82 -1.42 11.91
C LEU A 135 -15.67 -2.55 11.32
N HIS A 136 -15.42 -3.78 11.76
CA HIS A 136 -16.37 -4.87 11.56
C HIS A 136 -17.63 -4.54 12.36
N THR A 137 -18.75 -4.26 11.68
CA THR A 137 -20.05 -4.04 12.34
C THR A 137 -20.67 -5.32 12.91
N ASP A 138 -19.99 -6.48 12.86
CA ASP A 138 -20.49 -7.72 13.44
C ASP A 138 -19.71 -8.14 14.68
N CYS A 139 -19.89 -7.41 15.76
CA CYS A 139 -19.82 -7.98 17.11
C CYS A 139 -20.67 -7.15 18.07
N LEU A 140 -22.00 -7.17 17.87
CA LEU A 140 -22.91 -6.92 18.99
C LEU A 140 -22.66 -8.05 20.00
N PRO A 141 -22.22 -7.76 21.25
CA PRO A 141 -22.16 -8.80 22.26
C PRO A 141 -23.59 -9.29 22.45
N ARG A 142 -23.83 -10.59 22.22
CA ARG A 142 -25.06 -11.23 22.71
C ARG A 142 -25.14 -10.90 24.19
N ARG A 143 -26.04 -9.99 24.56
CA ARG A 143 -26.48 -9.78 25.95
C ARG A 143 -26.89 -11.15 26.48
N ILE A 144 -26.02 -11.79 27.25
CA ILE A 144 -26.43 -12.83 28.17
C ILE A 144 -27.22 -12.08 29.24
N ILE A 145 -28.55 -12.06 29.08
CA ILE A 145 -29.45 -11.70 30.17
C ILE A 145 -29.37 -12.86 31.16
N LEU A 146 -28.42 -12.79 32.10
CA LEU A 146 -28.46 -13.60 33.31
C LEU A 146 -29.65 -13.10 34.12
N GLY A 147 -30.73 -13.86 34.06
CA GLY A 147 -31.94 -13.64 34.84
C GLY A 147 -31.61 -13.59 36.32
N SER A 148 -31.85 -12.42 36.90
CA SER A 148 -31.97 -12.19 38.34
C SER A 148 -33.01 -13.12 38.94
N THR A 149 -32.58 -14.00 39.84
CA THR A 149 -33.43 -14.59 40.87
C THR A 149 -32.84 -14.20 42.23
N LEU A 150 -33.56 -13.32 42.94
CA LEU A 150 -33.41 -13.05 44.37
C LEU A 150 -34.47 -13.86 45.14
N PRO A 151 -34.31 -14.03 46.47
CA PRO A 151 -34.63 -15.27 47.18
C PRO A 151 -36.04 -15.29 47.78
N ALA A 152 -36.45 -16.49 48.22
CA ALA A 152 -37.41 -16.71 49.30
C ALA A 152 -36.79 -17.71 50.29
#